data_AF-A0A2D4XMM5-F1
#
_entry.id   AF-A0A2D4XMM5-F1
#
_cell.length_a   1.000
_cell.length_b   1.000
_cell.length_c   1.000
_cell.angle_alpha   90.00
_cell.angle_beta   90.00
_cell.angle_gamma   90.00
#
_symmetry.space_group_name_H-M   'P 1'
#
loop_
_entity.id
_entity.type
_entity.pdbx_description
1 polymer ?
#
loop_
_entity_poly.entity_id
_entity_poly.type
_entity_poly.pdbx_seq_one_letter_code
_entity_poly.pdbx_strand_id
1 'polypeptide(L)'
;MKKLLFLLTLTTTFFCFAQDNTDVYVVAIAPAYEGLQLLNLQKVSNNDGYNNQPSFPSNETILFAGNNEGQSDIAEYNLNSKTKKWFNKKTEGGEYSPQKFPTSNDVAAVRLDNDGLQRLYKYDSQTGKSTELIKDLQIAYFAFYNYEKILATVLDSDKMNLVLIDLQSKKTDTLFYNAGRSLQKVPKTNSMSYSLVNEEGNLDLYLLDMNSYENFFVTQLPIGIQDYVWINDTQILVGSGNKLYMYDTLGESEWTRVASLEDYGLKNITRMAISPNGKKLAIVTESK
;
A
#
# COMPACT_ATOMS: atom_id res chain seq x y z
N MET A 1 -8.18 32.85 50.69
CA MET A 1 -7.51 32.86 49.37
C MET A 1 -7.66 31.46 48.76
N LYS A 2 -8.69 31.24 47.94
CA LYS A 2 -8.93 29.95 47.26
C LYS A 2 -8.21 29.98 45.92
N LYS A 3 -7.25 29.08 45.71
CA LYS A 3 -6.63 28.85 44.39
C LYS A 3 -7.54 27.94 43.60
N LEU A 4 -8.07 28.43 42.49
CA LEU A 4 -8.82 27.67 41.49
C LEU A 4 -7.79 27.02 40.56
N LEU A 5 -7.71 25.69 40.56
CA LEU A 5 -6.93 24.94 39.57
C LEU A 5 -7.78 24.85 38.30
N PHE A 6 -7.36 25.49 37.22
CA PHE A 6 -7.95 25.30 35.90
C PHE A 6 -7.31 24.06 35.28
N LEU A 7 -8.06 22.96 35.20
CA LEU A 7 -7.66 21.76 34.47
C LEU A 7 -8.01 21.97 33.00
N LEU A 8 -7.00 22.24 32.18
CA LEU A 8 -7.14 22.33 30.73
C LEU A 8 -7.14 20.91 30.17
N THR A 9 -8.33 20.35 29.90
CA THR A 9 -8.48 19.12 29.13
C THR A 9 -8.12 19.39 27.68
N LEU A 10 -6.94 18.92 27.27
CA LEU A 10 -6.49 18.91 25.89
C LEU A 10 -7.27 17.79 25.15
N THR A 11 -8.38 18.15 24.50
CA THR A 11 -9.05 17.27 23.54
C THR A 11 -8.15 17.16 22.30
N THR A 12 -7.40 16.06 22.19
CA THR A 12 -6.77 15.67 20.93
C THR A 12 -7.87 15.27 19.96
N THR A 13 -8.15 16.16 19.00
CA THR A 13 -8.93 15.81 17.81
C THR A 13 -8.10 14.83 17.01
N PHE A 14 -8.36 13.53 17.19
CA PHE A 14 -7.98 12.55 16.19
C PHE A 14 -8.69 12.96 14.90
N PHE A 15 -7.92 13.24 13.85
CA PHE A 15 -8.45 13.24 12.49
C PHE A 15 -8.96 11.83 12.22
N CYS A 16 -10.24 11.58 12.52
CA CYS A 16 -11.02 10.65 11.73
C CYS A 16 -11.03 11.24 10.33
N PHE A 17 -10.05 10.87 9.50
CA PHE A 17 -10.31 10.81 8.07
C PHE A 17 -11.60 10.00 7.97
N ALA A 18 -12.70 10.65 7.54
CA ALA A 18 -13.88 9.93 7.16
C ALA A 18 -13.40 8.79 6.27
N GLN A 19 -13.72 7.55 6.62
CA GLN A 19 -13.34 6.41 5.80
C GLN A 19 -14.03 6.62 4.45
N ASP A 20 -13.26 7.09 3.46
CA ASP A 20 -13.77 7.23 2.11
C ASP A 20 -14.35 5.88 1.70
N ASN A 21 -15.60 5.89 1.26
CA ASN A 21 -16.20 4.71 0.68
C ASN A 21 -15.43 4.44 -0.60
N THR A 22 -14.67 3.35 -0.62
CA THR A 22 -13.82 2.99 -1.75
C THR A 22 -14.14 1.58 -2.21
N ASP A 23 -13.90 1.37 -3.49
CA ASP A 23 -14.05 0.07 -4.12
C ASP A 23 -12.74 -0.40 -4.73
N VAL A 24 -12.53 -1.72 -4.70
CA VAL A 24 -11.41 -2.37 -5.35
C VAL A 24 -11.90 -3.01 -6.64
N TYR A 25 -11.24 -2.68 -7.74
CA TYR A 25 -11.43 -3.28 -9.04
C TYR A 25 -10.15 -3.99 -9.47
N VAL A 26 -10.28 -5.04 -10.29
CA VAL A 26 -9.17 -5.70 -10.97
C VAL A 26 -9.42 -5.67 -12.46
N VAL A 27 -8.40 -5.30 -13.22
CA VAL A 27 -8.43 -5.24 -14.68
C VAL A 27 -7.21 -5.96 -15.25
N ALA A 28 -7.38 -6.66 -16.36
CA ALA A 28 -6.25 -7.18 -17.11
C ALA A 28 -5.63 -6.05 -17.94
N ILE A 29 -4.30 -5.99 -17.97
CA ILE A 29 -3.54 -4.98 -18.71
C ILE A 29 -2.70 -5.64 -19.80
N ALA A 30 -2.63 -5.00 -20.96
CA ALA A 30 -1.79 -5.41 -22.07
C ALA A 30 -1.21 -4.18 -22.78
N PRO A 31 -0.02 -4.28 -23.40
CA PRO A 31 0.49 -3.22 -24.26
C PRO A 31 -0.48 -2.92 -25.42
N ALA A 32 -0.65 -1.64 -25.73
CA ALA A 32 -1.39 -1.15 -26.88
C ALA A 32 -0.50 -0.27 -27.76
N TYR A 33 -0.97 0.11 -28.95
CA TYR A 33 -0.25 1.04 -29.83
C TYR A 33 0.02 2.39 -29.13
N GLU A 34 -0.98 2.90 -28.39
CA GLU A 34 -0.86 4.10 -27.55
C GLU A 34 -1.10 3.75 -26.07
N GLY A 35 -0.07 3.21 -25.41
CA GLY A 35 -0.08 2.98 -23.96
C GLY A 35 -0.57 1.59 -23.55
N LEU A 36 -1.61 1.53 -22.71
CA LEU A 36 -2.12 0.31 -22.09
C LEU A 36 -3.57 0.05 -22.47
N GLN A 37 -3.86 -1.17 -22.92
CA GLN A 37 -5.21 -1.67 -23.04
C GLN A 37 -5.69 -2.21 -21.70
N LEU A 38 -6.90 -1.81 -21.31
CA LEU A 38 -7.61 -2.29 -20.13
C LEU A 38 -8.71 -3.28 -20.55
N LEU A 39 -8.74 -4.46 -19.93
CA LEU A 39 -9.61 -5.56 -20.31
C LEU A 39 -10.28 -6.19 -19.08
N ASN A 40 -11.54 -6.61 -19.24
CA ASN A 40 -12.25 -7.43 -18.26
C ASN A 40 -12.27 -6.82 -16.84
N LEU A 41 -12.66 -5.55 -16.73
CA LEU A 41 -12.80 -4.90 -15.42
C LEU A 41 -13.78 -5.69 -14.54
N GLN A 42 -13.32 -6.03 -13.33
CA GLN A 42 -14.08 -6.77 -12.34
C GLN A 42 -14.02 -6.06 -11.00
N LYS A 43 -15.18 -5.72 -10.43
CA LYS A 43 -15.29 -5.25 -9.04
C LYS A 43 -15.09 -6.43 -8.09
N VAL A 44 -14.21 -6.29 -7.08
CA VAL A 44 -13.88 -7.35 -6.10
C VAL A 44 -14.30 -7.01 -4.67
N SER A 45 -14.45 -5.72 -4.34
CA SER A 45 -15.18 -5.30 -3.14
C SER A 45 -16.69 -5.41 -3.38
N ASN A 46 -17.44 -5.90 -2.41
CA ASN A 46 -18.91 -6.01 -2.51
C ASN A 46 -19.64 -5.46 -1.27
N ASN A 47 -18.92 -4.73 -0.42
CA ASN A 47 -19.45 -4.09 0.78
C ASN A 47 -19.12 -2.60 0.71
N ASP A 48 -20.05 -1.74 1.12
CA ASP A 48 -19.79 -0.31 1.27
C ASP A 48 -18.77 -0.05 2.38
N GLY A 49 -18.01 1.04 2.27
CA GLY A 49 -17.03 1.49 3.28
C GLY A 49 -15.59 1.36 2.80
N TYR A 50 -14.66 1.27 3.75
CA TYR A 50 -13.24 1.21 3.44
C TYR A 50 -12.86 -0.12 2.76
N ASN A 51 -12.58 -0.09 1.46
CA ASN A 51 -11.95 -1.20 0.74
C ASN A 51 -10.68 -0.70 0.05
N ASN A 52 -9.51 -1.06 0.56
CA ASN A 52 -8.28 -0.39 0.19
C ASN A 52 -7.04 -1.28 0.28
N GLN A 53 -5.89 -0.71 -0.08
CA GLN A 53 -4.55 -1.29 0.06
C GLN A 53 -4.45 -2.71 -0.51
N PRO A 54 -4.82 -2.90 -1.79
CA PRO A 54 -4.79 -4.22 -2.41
C PRO A 54 -3.36 -4.75 -2.56
N SER A 55 -3.21 -6.06 -2.54
CA SER A 55 -1.98 -6.76 -2.94
C SER A 55 -2.30 -8.10 -3.59
N PHE A 56 -1.38 -8.61 -4.41
CA PHE A 56 -1.55 -9.89 -5.10
C PHE A 56 -0.67 -10.98 -4.47
N PRO A 57 -1.22 -11.87 -3.62
CA PRO A 57 -0.51 -13.07 -3.16
C PRO A 57 -0.23 -14.09 -4.28
N SER A 58 -0.97 -14.02 -5.39
CA SER A 58 -0.78 -14.82 -6.59
C SER A 58 -1.39 -14.11 -7.81
N ASN A 59 -1.35 -14.72 -8.99
CA ASN A 59 -2.01 -14.14 -10.18
C ASN A 59 -3.54 -14.30 -10.14
N GLU A 60 -4.06 -15.16 -9.29
CA GLU A 60 -5.48 -15.54 -9.20
C GLU A 60 -6.16 -15.03 -7.94
N THR A 61 -5.40 -14.54 -6.96
CA THR A 61 -5.93 -14.09 -5.67
C THR A 61 -5.47 -12.67 -5.38
N ILE A 62 -6.37 -11.87 -4.81
CA ILE A 62 -6.11 -10.53 -4.31
C ILE A 62 -6.43 -10.49 -2.81
N LEU A 63 -5.56 -9.84 -2.03
CA LEU A 63 -5.82 -9.43 -0.66
C LEU A 63 -6.13 -7.94 -0.63
N PHE A 64 -6.99 -7.50 0.27
CA PHE A 64 -7.23 -6.08 0.52
C PHE A 64 -7.79 -5.88 1.93
N ALA A 65 -7.61 -4.69 2.49
CA ALA A 65 -8.30 -4.27 3.71
C ALA A 65 -9.74 -3.95 3.34
N GLY A 66 -10.68 -4.80 3.73
CA GLY A 66 -12.09 -4.71 3.33
C GLY A 66 -13.00 -4.40 4.51
N ASN A 67 -14.08 -3.66 4.26
CA ASN A 67 -15.05 -3.37 5.31
C ASN A 67 -15.86 -4.62 5.69
N ASN A 68 -15.69 -5.05 6.93
CA ASN A 68 -16.42 -6.12 7.59
C ASN A 68 -17.22 -5.55 8.77
N GLU A 69 -18.45 -5.12 8.50
CA GLU A 69 -19.36 -4.58 9.52
C GLU A 69 -18.75 -3.41 10.30
N GLY A 70 -18.23 -2.41 9.57
CA GLY A 70 -17.69 -1.16 10.13
C GLY A 70 -16.23 -1.24 10.59
N GLN A 71 -15.56 -2.36 10.35
CA GLN A 71 -14.14 -2.54 10.65
C GLN A 71 -13.39 -3.02 9.41
N SER A 72 -12.14 -2.59 9.24
CA SER A 72 -11.26 -3.14 8.20
C SER A 72 -10.73 -4.51 8.62
N ASP A 73 -11.00 -5.54 7.83
CA ASP A 73 -10.45 -6.90 8.00
C ASP A 73 -9.74 -7.35 6.71
N ILE A 74 -8.87 -8.37 6.81
CA ILE A 74 -8.16 -8.93 5.65
C ILE A 74 -9.14 -9.75 4.79
N ALA A 75 -9.56 -9.18 3.66
CA ALA A 75 -10.32 -9.88 2.63
C ALA A 75 -9.39 -10.63 1.69
N GLU A 76 -9.73 -11.89 1.39
CA GLU A 76 -9.11 -12.68 0.33
C GLU A 76 -10.16 -12.96 -0.75
N TYR A 77 -9.86 -12.57 -1.98
CA TYR A 77 -10.76 -12.76 -3.11
C TYR A 77 -10.07 -13.55 -4.22
N ASN A 78 -10.70 -14.64 -4.65
CA ASN A 78 -10.24 -15.41 -5.79
C ASN A 78 -10.90 -14.92 -7.09
N LEU A 79 -10.08 -14.49 -8.04
CA LEU A 79 -10.51 -13.88 -9.30
C LEU A 79 -11.23 -14.87 -10.23
N ASN A 80 -10.89 -16.16 -10.15
CA ASN A 80 -11.46 -17.18 -11.03
C ASN A 80 -12.82 -17.67 -10.51
N SER A 81 -12.89 -18.09 -9.24
CA SER A 81 -14.14 -18.55 -8.62
C SER A 81 -15.06 -17.39 -8.23
N LYS A 82 -14.55 -16.16 -8.22
CA LYS A 82 -15.27 -14.94 -7.81
C LYS A 82 -15.79 -14.99 -6.38
N THR A 83 -15.06 -15.68 -5.51
CA THR A 83 -15.42 -15.87 -4.10
C THR A 83 -14.56 -15.02 -3.19
N LYS A 84 -15.21 -14.30 -2.26
CA LYS A 84 -14.57 -13.59 -1.15
C LYS A 84 -14.66 -14.42 0.12
N LYS A 85 -13.59 -14.44 0.91
CA LYS A 85 -13.58 -14.90 2.31
C LYS A 85 -12.76 -13.93 3.16
N TRP A 86 -12.95 -13.98 4.47
CA TRP A 86 -12.07 -13.32 5.42
C TRP A 86 -10.89 -14.24 5.75
N PHE A 87 -9.67 -13.71 5.71
CA PHE A 87 -8.45 -14.51 5.92
C PHE A 87 -8.35 -15.00 7.37
N ASN A 88 -8.74 -14.15 8.32
CA ASN A 88 -8.76 -14.43 9.75
C ASN A 88 -10.11 -14.08 10.36
N LYS A 89 -10.32 -14.48 11.62
CA LYS A 89 -11.42 -13.94 12.42
C LYS A 89 -11.16 -12.45 12.67
N LYS A 90 -12.23 -11.66 12.69
CA LYS A 90 -12.22 -10.24 13.04
C LYS A 90 -11.35 -9.99 14.28
N THR A 91 -10.40 -9.08 14.19
CA THR A 91 -9.57 -8.65 15.33
C THR A 91 -9.81 -7.18 15.63
N GLU A 92 -10.02 -6.81 16.89
CA GLU A 92 -10.37 -5.43 17.26
C GLU A 92 -9.36 -4.40 16.71
N GLY A 93 -9.87 -3.26 16.25
CA GLY A 93 -9.11 -2.14 15.67
C GLY A 93 -8.79 -2.26 14.18
N GLY A 94 -8.78 -3.48 13.64
CA GLY A 94 -8.78 -3.76 12.20
C GLY A 94 -7.41 -3.82 11.52
N GLU A 95 -7.38 -4.46 10.36
CA GLU A 95 -6.18 -4.75 9.57
C GLU A 95 -6.08 -3.97 8.27
N TYR A 96 -4.84 -3.60 7.95
CA TYR A 96 -4.46 -2.71 6.86
C TYR A 96 -3.23 -3.24 6.12
N SER A 97 -3.09 -2.85 4.85
CA SER A 97 -1.95 -3.19 3.98
C SER A 97 -1.58 -4.68 3.95
N PRO A 98 -2.54 -5.62 3.78
CA PRO A 98 -2.23 -7.04 3.82
C PRO A 98 -1.31 -7.46 2.66
N GLN A 99 -0.25 -8.23 2.96
CA GLN A 99 0.67 -8.80 1.97
C GLN A 99 1.03 -10.23 2.35
N LYS A 100 1.05 -11.14 1.38
CA LYS A 100 1.55 -12.51 1.60
C LYS A 100 3.07 -12.51 1.81
N PHE A 101 3.55 -13.35 2.72
CA PHE A 101 4.97 -13.59 2.89
C PHE A 101 5.59 -14.20 1.62
N PRO A 102 6.81 -13.80 1.21
CA PRO A 102 7.44 -14.32 0.00
C PRO A 102 7.61 -15.85 -0.05
N THR A 103 7.74 -16.51 1.11
CA THR A 103 8.08 -17.94 1.23
C THR A 103 7.02 -18.82 1.90
N SER A 104 5.88 -18.25 2.32
CA SER A 104 4.78 -19.02 2.92
C SER A 104 3.43 -18.47 2.49
N ASN A 105 2.34 -19.17 2.83
CA ASN A 105 0.98 -18.68 2.59
C ASN A 105 0.48 -17.71 3.66
N ASP A 106 1.29 -17.46 4.68
CA ASP A 106 0.93 -16.54 5.76
C ASP A 106 0.85 -15.11 5.23
N VAL A 107 0.10 -14.27 5.94
CA VAL A 107 -0.11 -12.88 5.57
C VAL A 107 0.47 -11.98 6.64
N ALA A 108 1.20 -10.94 6.23
CA ALA A 108 1.54 -9.82 7.08
C ALA A 108 0.51 -8.70 6.89
N ALA A 109 0.11 -8.03 7.97
CA ALA A 109 -0.73 -6.85 7.90
C ALA A 109 -0.41 -5.90 9.06
N VAL A 110 -0.61 -4.62 8.84
CA VAL A 110 -0.61 -3.62 9.91
C VAL A 110 -1.95 -3.72 10.63
N ARG A 111 -1.94 -3.76 11.95
CA ARG A 111 -3.15 -3.71 12.77
C ARG A 111 -3.12 -2.47 13.65
N LEU A 112 -4.25 -1.79 13.74
CA LEU A 112 -4.46 -0.77 14.76
C LEU A 112 -4.88 -1.47 16.05
N ASP A 113 -4.04 -1.44 17.09
CA ASP A 113 -4.37 -2.06 18.36
C ASP A 113 -5.23 -1.13 19.24
N ASN A 114 -5.82 -1.69 20.30
CA ASN A 114 -6.69 -0.96 21.22
C ASN A 114 -5.99 0.17 22.00
N ASP A 115 -4.66 0.18 22.04
CA ASP A 115 -3.86 1.27 22.58
C ASP A 115 -3.61 2.40 21.57
N GLY A 116 -4.20 2.30 20.37
CA GLY A 116 -4.09 3.27 19.29
C GLY A 116 -2.81 3.14 18.47
N LEU A 117 -1.95 2.16 18.77
CA LEU A 117 -0.69 1.97 18.07
C LEU A 117 -0.87 1.05 16.86
N GLN A 118 -0.17 1.37 15.77
CA GLN A 118 -0.15 0.55 14.57
C GLN A 118 1.03 -0.43 14.63
N ARG A 119 0.78 -1.73 14.61
CA ARG A 119 1.83 -2.75 14.69
C ARG A 119 1.74 -3.72 13.54
N LEU A 120 2.89 -4.31 13.17
CA LEU A 120 2.95 -5.30 12.10
C LEU A 120 2.76 -6.71 12.66
N TYR A 121 1.77 -7.42 12.14
CA TYR A 121 1.43 -8.79 12.54
C TYR A 121 1.63 -9.78 11.41
N LYS A 122 1.99 -11.01 11.77
CA LYS A 122 1.89 -12.19 10.93
C LYS A 122 0.62 -12.95 11.29
N TYR A 123 -0.17 -13.32 10.28
CA TYR A 123 -1.36 -14.14 10.37
C TYR A 123 -1.07 -15.50 9.73
N ASP A 124 -1.21 -16.56 10.54
CA ASP A 124 -1.02 -17.94 10.10
C ASP A 124 -2.12 -18.36 9.11
N SER A 125 -1.71 -18.91 7.98
CA SER A 125 -2.60 -19.25 6.86
C SER A 125 -3.56 -20.41 7.10
N GLN A 126 -3.30 -21.24 8.12
CA GLN A 126 -4.15 -22.40 8.43
C GLN A 126 -5.13 -22.09 9.56
N THR A 127 -4.66 -21.34 10.55
CA THR A 127 -5.38 -21.10 11.81
C THR A 127 -5.94 -19.69 11.93
N GLY A 128 -5.45 -18.74 11.14
CA GLY A 128 -5.79 -17.31 11.23
C GLY A 128 -5.23 -16.63 12.49
N LYS A 129 -4.40 -17.31 13.29
CA LYS A 129 -3.81 -16.74 14.51
C LYS A 129 -2.75 -15.70 14.15
N SER A 130 -2.77 -14.57 14.85
CA SER A 130 -1.84 -13.47 14.65
C SER A 130 -0.70 -13.47 15.68
N THR A 131 0.52 -13.14 15.26
CA THR A 131 1.67 -12.88 16.13
C THR A 131 2.36 -11.58 15.71
N GLU A 132 2.66 -10.70 16.65
CA GLU A 132 3.39 -9.46 16.40
C GLU A 132 4.80 -9.76 15.86
N LEU A 133 5.18 -9.09 14.78
CA LEU A 133 6.44 -9.34 14.09
C LEU A 133 7.61 -8.55 14.68
N ILE A 134 7.39 -7.28 14.99
CA ILE A 134 8.40 -6.32 15.44
C ILE A 134 7.78 -5.52 16.59
N LYS A 135 8.42 -5.61 17.76
CA LYS A 135 7.95 -4.90 18.95
C LYS A 135 8.36 -3.43 18.93
N ASP A 136 7.57 -2.62 19.62
CA ASP A 136 7.86 -1.21 19.94
C ASP A 136 8.06 -0.30 18.70
N LEU A 137 7.54 -0.72 17.54
CA LEU A 137 7.63 0.04 16.29
C LEU A 137 6.25 0.32 15.72
N GLN A 138 5.91 1.60 15.54
CA GLN A 138 4.64 2.02 14.98
C GLN A 138 4.68 1.99 13.44
N ILE A 139 4.50 0.82 12.84
CA ILE A 139 4.61 0.63 11.39
C ILE A 139 3.28 1.03 10.72
N ALA A 140 3.33 2.01 9.81
CA ALA A 140 2.17 2.44 9.02
C ALA A 140 2.03 1.70 7.68
N TYR A 141 3.14 1.51 6.98
CA TYR A 141 3.20 0.83 5.68
C TYR A 141 4.48 0.00 5.60
N PHE A 142 4.46 -1.05 4.78
CA PHE A 142 5.62 -1.90 4.56
C PHE A 142 5.59 -2.55 3.17
N ALA A 143 6.75 -3.00 2.71
CA ALA A 143 6.87 -3.85 1.54
C ALA A 143 8.00 -4.87 1.75
N PHE A 144 7.77 -6.12 1.34
CA PHE A 144 8.79 -7.15 1.38
C PHE A 144 9.86 -6.93 0.31
N TYR A 145 11.14 -6.94 0.72
CA TYR A 145 12.23 -7.17 -0.23
C TYR A 145 12.39 -8.68 -0.48
N ASN A 146 12.49 -9.45 0.60
CA ASN A 146 12.55 -10.92 0.57
C ASN A 146 11.94 -11.47 1.88
N TYR A 147 12.16 -12.76 2.19
CA TYR A 147 11.59 -13.38 3.39
C TYR A 147 12.27 -12.93 4.70
N GLU A 148 13.42 -12.25 4.62
CA GLU A 148 14.20 -11.80 5.77
C GLU A 148 14.09 -10.30 5.98
N LYS A 149 13.97 -9.50 4.91
CA LYS A 149 14.05 -8.04 4.98
C LYS A 149 12.80 -7.39 4.40
N ILE A 150 12.34 -6.37 5.10
CA ILE A 150 11.28 -5.46 4.64
C ILE A 150 11.77 -4.02 4.70
N LEU A 151 11.19 -3.19 3.85
CA LEU A 151 11.22 -1.75 4.01
C LEU A 151 9.89 -1.32 4.62
N ALA A 152 9.92 -0.42 5.60
CA ALA A 152 8.73 0.06 6.29
C ALA A 152 8.77 1.58 6.45
N THR A 153 7.59 2.19 6.54
CA THR A 153 7.44 3.55 7.05
C THR A 153 6.96 3.48 8.49
N VAL A 154 7.70 4.09 9.41
CA VAL A 154 7.40 4.11 10.84
C VAL A 154 6.93 5.49 11.22
N LEU A 155 5.81 5.56 11.96
CA LEU A 155 5.25 6.81 12.46
C LEU A 155 6.20 7.47 13.45
N ASP A 156 6.45 8.76 13.23
CA ASP A 156 7.19 9.64 14.11
C ASP A 156 6.44 10.98 14.17
N SER A 157 5.61 11.12 15.21
CA SER A 157 4.68 12.24 15.36
C SER A 157 3.72 12.37 14.14
N ASP A 158 3.77 13.47 13.40
CA ASP A 158 2.98 13.73 12.19
C ASP A 158 3.68 13.28 10.90
N LYS A 159 4.85 12.66 11.02
CA LYS A 159 5.72 12.26 9.91
C LYS A 159 5.95 10.75 9.91
N MET A 160 6.65 10.29 8.86
CA MET A 160 7.08 8.91 8.74
C MET A 160 8.56 8.84 8.41
N ASN A 161 9.24 7.85 8.98
CA ASN A 161 10.64 7.54 8.72
C ASN A 161 10.74 6.25 7.90
N LEU A 162 11.65 6.21 6.93
CA LEU A 162 11.96 5.01 6.18
C LEU A 162 12.89 4.12 6.99
N VAL A 163 12.44 2.90 7.28
CA VAL A 163 13.15 1.96 8.14
C VAL A 163 13.35 0.63 7.41
N LEU A 164 14.60 0.18 7.31
CA LEU A 164 14.94 -1.18 6.91
C LEU A 164 14.84 -2.10 8.12
N ILE A 165 14.13 -3.22 7.97
CA ILE A 165 13.91 -4.16 9.07
C ILE A 165 14.32 -5.56 8.64
N ASP A 166 15.15 -6.19 9.47
CA ASP A 166 15.48 -7.61 9.38
C ASP A 166 14.52 -8.41 10.30
N LEU A 167 13.62 -9.18 9.68
CA LEU A 167 12.57 -9.94 10.34
C LEU A 167 13.08 -11.10 11.20
N GLN A 168 14.28 -11.63 10.92
CA GLN A 168 14.84 -12.74 11.70
C GLN A 168 15.50 -12.22 12.98
N SER A 169 16.45 -11.29 12.82
CA SER A 169 17.21 -10.70 13.92
C SER A 169 16.46 -9.61 14.67
N LYS A 170 15.34 -9.12 14.11
CA LYS A 170 14.54 -8.00 14.63
C LYS A 170 15.28 -6.67 14.67
N LYS A 171 16.41 -6.56 13.97
CA LYS A 171 17.17 -5.31 13.84
C LYS A 171 16.43 -4.35 12.92
N THR A 172 16.44 -3.09 13.31
CA THR A 172 15.86 -1.98 12.57
C THR A 172 16.95 -0.94 12.29
N ASP A 173 16.91 -0.33 11.11
CA ASP A 173 17.81 0.74 10.72
C ASP A 173 17.01 1.85 10.04
N THR A 174 17.11 3.08 10.57
CA THR A 174 16.39 4.24 10.00
C THR A 174 17.27 4.85 8.91
N LEU A 175 16.81 4.73 7.66
CA LEU A 175 17.57 5.16 6.49
C LEU A 175 17.33 6.64 6.17
N PHE A 176 16.06 7.06 6.18
CA PHE A 176 15.65 8.40 5.79
C PHE A 176 14.47 8.89 6.63
N TYR A 177 14.31 10.21 6.72
CA TYR A 177 13.19 10.87 7.38
C TYR A 177 12.23 11.46 6.33
N ASN A 178 10.99 11.75 6.74
CA ASN A 178 9.94 12.30 5.86
C ASN A 178 9.62 11.39 4.66
N ALA A 179 9.51 10.09 4.89
CA ALA A 179 9.09 9.13 3.88
C ALA A 179 7.59 9.30 3.53
N GLY A 180 7.26 9.16 2.25
CA GLY A 180 5.89 8.93 1.81
C GLY A 180 5.44 7.49 2.02
N ARG A 181 4.15 7.22 1.84
CA ARG A 181 3.53 5.92 2.20
C ARG A 181 3.78 4.76 1.23
N SER A 182 4.21 5.04 0.01
CA SER A 182 4.31 4.02 -1.04
C SER A 182 5.71 3.42 -1.07
N LEU A 183 5.78 2.09 -0.91
CA LEU A 183 6.99 1.29 -0.93
C LEU A 183 6.77 0.11 -1.88
N GLN A 184 7.70 -0.14 -2.80
CA GLN A 184 7.55 -1.21 -3.79
C GLN A 184 8.86 -1.94 -4.01
N LYS A 185 8.83 -3.27 -4.07
CA LYS A 185 9.94 -4.02 -4.67
C LYS A 185 9.91 -3.83 -6.18
N VAL A 186 11.03 -3.44 -6.77
CA VAL A 186 11.11 -3.28 -8.23
C VAL A 186 11.23 -4.67 -8.87
N PRO A 187 10.33 -5.05 -9.81
CA PRO A 187 10.33 -6.37 -10.42
C PRO A 187 11.68 -6.74 -11.02
N LYS A 188 12.12 -8.00 -10.84
CA LYS A 188 13.36 -8.56 -11.44
C LYS A 188 14.67 -7.84 -11.07
N THR A 189 14.68 -6.98 -10.06
CA THR A 189 15.89 -6.31 -9.58
C THR A 189 16.17 -6.64 -8.10
N ASN A 190 17.32 -6.18 -7.61
CA ASN A 190 17.66 -6.17 -6.18
C ASN A 190 17.28 -4.85 -5.51
N SER A 191 16.40 -4.04 -6.12
CA SER A 191 16.07 -2.71 -5.63
C SER A 191 14.69 -2.67 -4.99
N MET A 192 14.60 -1.89 -3.91
CA MET A 192 13.34 -1.37 -3.41
C MET A 192 13.18 0.05 -3.93
N SER A 193 11.95 0.51 -4.04
CA SER A 193 11.63 1.91 -4.32
C SER A 193 10.79 2.48 -3.19
N TYR A 194 10.95 3.77 -2.96
CA TYR A 194 10.27 4.52 -1.92
C TYR A 194 10.20 5.99 -2.31
N SER A 195 9.29 6.73 -1.68
CA SER A 195 9.19 8.18 -1.89
C SER A 195 9.64 8.96 -0.65
N LEU A 196 10.27 10.13 -0.85
CA LEU A 196 10.57 11.11 0.21
C LEU A 196 9.89 12.44 -0.08
N VAL A 197 9.48 13.15 0.96
CA VAL A 197 8.96 14.52 0.83
C VAL A 197 10.13 15.47 0.61
N ASN A 198 10.10 16.23 -0.49
CA ASN A 198 11.12 17.21 -0.84
C ASN A 198 10.83 18.60 -0.24
N GLU A 199 11.72 19.57 -0.49
CA GLU A 199 11.62 20.92 0.09
C GLU A 199 10.36 21.68 -0.33
N GLU A 200 9.78 21.34 -1.49
CA GLU A 200 8.52 21.92 -1.99
C GLU A 200 7.28 21.22 -1.43
N GLY A 201 7.45 20.15 -0.65
CA GLY A 201 6.36 19.32 -0.14
C GLY A 201 5.83 18.28 -1.15
N ASN A 202 6.48 18.14 -2.30
CA ASN A 202 6.18 17.10 -3.28
C ASN A 202 6.90 15.79 -2.91
N LEU A 203 6.53 14.69 -3.56
CA LEU A 203 7.17 13.39 -3.33
C LEU A 203 8.16 13.08 -4.44
N ASP A 204 9.42 12.86 -4.07
CA ASP A 204 10.47 12.36 -4.94
C ASP A 204 10.58 10.84 -4.81
N LEU A 205 10.60 10.14 -5.95
CA LEU A 205 10.75 8.70 -6.03
C LEU A 205 12.24 8.32 -6.11
N TYR A 206 12.64 7.39 -5.26
CA TYR A 206 14.00 6.86 -5.19
C TYR A 206 14.02 5.34 -5.36
N LEU A 207 15.16 4.83 -5.82
CA LEU A 207 15.55 3.43 -5.71
C LEU A 207 16.55 3.27 -4.56
N LEU A 208 16.47 2.15 -3.84
CA LEU A 208 17.45 1.67 -2.88
C LEU A 208 17.99 0.33 -3.39
N ASP A 209 19.28 0.24 -3.71
CA ASP A 209 19.93 -1.04 -3.98
C ASP A 209 20.09 -1.82 -2.66
N MET A 210 19.54 -3.03 -2.58
CA MET A 210 19.53 -3.79 -1.32
C MET A 210 20.83 -4.56 -1.04
N ASN A 211 21.82 -4.47 -1.93
CA ASN A 211 23.16 -5.03 -1.72
C ASN A 211 24.14 -3.97 -1.22
N SER A 212 24.17 -2.78 -1.84
CA SER A 212 25.06 -1.68 -1.48
C SER A 212 24.43 -0.66 -0.53
N TYR A 213 23.10 -0.62 -0.44
CA TYR A 213 22.31 0.43 0.22
C TYR A 213 22.51 1.83 -0.37
N GLU A 214 23.02 1.90 -1.60
CA GLU A 214 23.03 3.15 -2.37
C GLU A 214 21.62 3.51 -2.81
N ASN A 215 21.35 4.81 -2.86
CA ASN A 215 20.07 5.35 -3.27
C ASN A 215 20.20 6.24 -4.51
N PHE A 216 19.19 6.19 -5.38
CA PHE A 216 19.18 6.88 -6.66
C PHE A 216 17.85 7.59 -6.86
N PHE A 217 17.89 8.88 -7.19
CA PHE A 217 16.71 9.62 -7.60
C PHE A 217 16.21 9.09 -8.95
N VAL A 218 14.88 8.93 -9.08
CA VAL A 218 14.23 8.48 -10.32
C VAL A 218 13.48 9.61 -10.99
N THR A 219 12.51 10.20 -10.27
CA THR A 219 11.64 11.28 -10.74
C THR A 219 10.87 11.88 -9.57
N GLN A 220 10.39 13.11 -9.71
CA GLN A 220 9.33 13.61 -8.85
C GLN A 220 7.99 12.99 -9.28
N LEU A 221 7.15 12.61 -8.31
CA LEU A 221 5.76 12.21 -8.57
C LEU A 221 4.92 13.45 -8.96
N PRO A 222 3.86 13.30 -9.77
CA PRO A 222 2.95 14.41 -10.03
C PRO A 222 2.36 14.99 -8.73
N ILE A 223 2.11 16.29 -8.70
CA ILE A 223 1.62 17.00 -7.50
C ILE A 223 0.36 16.33 -6.95
N GLY A 224 0.35 16.06 -5.64
CA GLY A 224 -0.76 15.42 -4.92
C GLY A 224 -0.83 13.90 -5.04
N ILE A 225 0.01 13.27 -5.89
CA ILE A 225 0.08 11.81 -6.01
C ILE A 225 1.01 11.25 -4.94
N GLN A 226 0.52 10.24 -4.22
CA GLN A 226 1.25 9.59 -3.13
C GLN A 226 1.56 8.11 -3.39
N ASP A 227 0.96 7.51 -4.42
CA ASP A 227 1.01 6.08 -4.67
C ASP A 227 1.39 5.80 -6.11
N TYR A 228 2.25 4.81 -6.28
CA TYR A 228 2.73 4.34 -7.58
C TYR A 228 2.91 2.81 -7.55
N VAL A 229 3.00 2.20 -8.73
CA VAL A 229 3.33 0.79 -8.88
C VAL A 229 4.34 0.62 -10.02
N TRP A 230 5.18 -0.41 -9.92
CA TRP A 230 6.05 -0.82 -11.01
C TRP A 230 5.34 -1.90 -11.85
N ILE A 231 5.19 -1.67 -13.15
CA ILE A 231 4.67 -2.69 -14.09
C ILE A 231 5.77 -3.70 -14.42
N ASN A 232 7.01 -3.22 -14.54
CA ASN A 232 8.23 -3.99 -14.75
C ASN A 232 9.42 -3.25 -14.11
N ASP A 233 10.65 -3.56 -14.51
CA ASP A 233 11.89 -2.98 -13.99
C ASP A 233 12.18 -1.54 -14.45
N THR A 234 11.42 -1.00 -15.40
CA THR A 234 11.67 0.32 -16.02
C THR A 234 10.44 1.22 -16.07
N GLN A 235 9.24 0.65 -15.94
CA GLN A 235 7.99 1.38 -16.12
C GLN A 235 7.20 1.50 -14.82
N ILE A 236 6.92 2.74 -14.45
CA ILE A 236 6.17 3.11 -13.25
C ILE A 236 4.82 3.66 -13.68
N LEU A 237 3.76 3.25 -12.97
CA LEU A 237 2.39 3.70 -13.20
C LEU A 237 1.88 4.49 -11.99
N VAL A 238 1.22 5.61 -12.26
CA VAL A 238 0.46 6.39 -11.29
C VAL A 238 -0.98 6.59 -11.76
N GLY A 239 -1.90 6.73 -10.80
CA GLY A 239 -3.28 7.11 -11.07
C GLY A 239 -3.50 8.58 -10.73
N SER A 240 -4.22 9.30 -11.58
CA SER A 240 -4.65 10.68 -11.30
C SER A 240 -6.05 10.90 -11.85
N GLY A 241 -7.00 11.24 -10.96
CA GLY A 241 -8.42 11.23 -11.30
C GLY A 241 -8.85 9.85 -11.81
N ASN A 242 -9.39 9.78 -13.02
CA ASN A 242 -9.78 8.54 -13.69
C ASN A 242 -8.76 8.05 -14.74
N LYS A 243 -7.54 8.58 -14.75
CA LYS A 243 -6.53 8.30 -15.78
C LYS A 243 -5.28 7.65 -15.19
N LEU A 244 -4.61 6.86 -16.00
CA LEU A 244 -3.34 6.22 -15.69
C LEU A 244 -2.22 6.90 -16.48
N TYR A 245 -1.12 7.20 -15.80
CA TYR A 245 0.06 7.82 -16.36
C TYR A 245 1.28 6.94 -16.10
N MET A 246 2.16 6.85 -17.08
CA MET A 246 3.37 6.04 -17.02
C MET A 246 4.61 6.93 -17.13
N TYR A 247 5.62 6.58 -16.34
CA TYR A 247 6.99 7.08 -16.48
C TYR A 247 7.87 5.90 -16.87
N ASP A 248 8.67 6.07 -17.91
CA ASP A 248 9.63 5.06 -18.38
C ASP A 248 11.05 5.56 -18.06
N THR A 249 11.77 4.84 -17.20
CA THR A 249 13.12 5.23 -16.77
C THR A 249 14.16 5.17 -17.88
N LEU A 250 13.84 4.55 -19.01
CA LEU A 250 14.68 4.51 -20.21
C LEU A 250 14.25 5.52 -21.29
N GLY A 251 13.10 6.17 -21.10
CA GLY A 251 12.50 7.09 -22.05
C GLY A 251 12.79 8.57 -21.75
N GLU A 252 11.95 9.44 -22.29
CA GLU A 252 11.94 10.85 -21.93
C GLU A 252 11.48 11.02 -20.48
N SER A 253 12.04 12.01 -19.78
CA SER A 253 11.74 12.29 -18.37
C SER A 253 10.38 12.98 -18.20
N GLU A 254 9.30 12.31 -18.60
CA GLU A 254 7.93 12.82 -18.52
C GLU A 254 6.89 11.74 -18.17
N TRP A 255 5.79 12.19 -17.56
CA TRP A 255 4.63 11.33 -17.27
C TRP A 255 3.65 11.34 -18.44
N THR A 256 3.55 10.22 -19.15
CA THR A 256 2.66 10.09 -20.31
C THR A 256 1.37 9.38 -19.94
N ARG A 257 0.21 9.91 -20.38
CA ARG A 257 -1.07 9.22 -20.20
C ARG A 257 -1.11 7.94 -21.02
N VAL A 258 -1.37 6.80 -20.37
CA VAL A 258 -1.39 5.48 -21.03
C VAL A 258 -2.75 4.79 -21.06
N ALA A 259 -3.69 5.18 -20.19
CA ALA A 259 -5.04 4.63 -20.20
C ALA A 259 -6.04 5.55 -19.46
N SER A 260 -7.34 5.30 -19.65
CA SER A 260 -8.43 5.96 -18.95
C SER A 260 -9.44 4.93 -18.43
N LEU A 261 -9.96 5.16 -17.23
CA LEU A 261 -11.06 4.40 -16.63
C LEU A 261 -12.42 5.09 -16.78
N GLU A 262 -12.46 6.20 -17.53
CA GLU A 262 -13.66 7.02 -17.73
C GLU A 262 -14.83 6.23 -18.29
N ASP A 263 -14.57 5.36 -19.28
CA ASP A 263 -15.59 4.52 -19.92
C ASP A 263 -16.18 3.47 -18.97
N TYR A 264 -15.47 3.13 -17.89
CA TYR A 264 -15.98 2.28 -16.81
C TYR A 264 -16.75 3.07 -15.74
N GLY A 265 -16.82 4.40 -15.88
CA GLY A 265 -17.46 5.29 -14.91
C GLY A 265 -16.76 5.34 -13.55
N LEU A 266 -15.49 4.93 -13.49
CA LEU A 266 -14.68 5.00 -12.27
C LEU A 266 -14.04 6.38 -12.15
N LYS A 267 -13.84 6.84 -10.91
CA LYS A 267 -13.29 8.16 -10.58
C LYS A 267 -12.24 8.03 -9.48
N ASN A 268 -11.33 9.00 -9.43
CA ASN A 268 -10.38 9.19 -8.33
C ASN A 268 -9.67 7.90 -7.90
N ILE A 269 -8.69 7.48 -8.71
CA ILE A 269 -7.77 6.39 -8.40
C ILE A 269 -6.94 6.81 -7.19
N THR A 270 -7.01 6.05 -6.11
CA THR A 270 -6.29 6.34 -4.86
C THR A 270 -5.18 5.35 -4.55
N ARG A 271 -5.30 4.09 -4.98
CA ARG A 271 -4.26 3.05 -4.83
C ARG A 271 -4.25 2.10 -6.01
N MET A 272 -3.13 1.43 -6.19
CA MET A 272 -2.96 0.39 -7.20
C MET A 272 -2.08 -0.74 -6.68
N ALA A 273 -2.19 -1.91 -7.31
CA ALA A 273 -1.24 -3.02 -7.16
C ALA A 273 -1.12 -3.78 -8.48
N ILE A 274 0.05 -4.35 -8.76
CA ILE A 274 0.31 -5.16 -9.96
C ILE A 274 0.43 -6.64 -9.56
N SER A 275 -0.15 -7.54 -10.35
CA SER A 275 -0.02 -8.99 -10.12
C SER A 275 1.41 -9.48 -10.37
N PRO A 276 1.84 -10.60 -9.76
CA PRO A 276 3.22 -11.10 -9.89
C PRO A 276 3.71 -11.27 -11.34
N ASN A 277 2.81 -11.59 -12.26
CA ASN A 277 3.13 -11.73 -13.69
C ASN A 277 3.05 -10.42 -14.50
N GLY A 278 2.71 -9.28 -13.89
CA GLY A 278 2.58 -7.98 -14.55
C GLY A 278 1.34 -7.81 -15.43
N LYS A 279 0.37 -8.74 -15.38
CA LYS A 279 -0.77 -8.77 -16.34
C LYS A 279 -2.10 -8.29 -15.76
N LYS A 280 -2.18 -8.07 -14.45
CA LYS A 280 -3.39 -7.54 -13.80
C LYS A 280 -3.03 -6.35 -12.94
N LEU A 281 -3.90 -5.36 -12.97
CA LEU A 281 -3.83 -4.16 -12.17
C LEU A 281 -5.05 -4.14 -11.25
N ALA A 282 -4.81 -4.12 -9.95
CA ALA A 282 -5.83 -3.76 -8.97
C ALA A 282 -5.85 -2.24 -8.84
N ILE A 283 -7.04 -1.65 -8.73
CA ILE A 283 -7.26 -0.21 -8.66
C ILE A 283 -8.27 0.04 -7.54
N VAL A 284 -7.94 0.97 -6.65
CA VAL A 284 -8.88 1.50 -5.66
C VAL A 284 -9.42 2.83 -6.16
N THR A 285 -10.73 2.97 -6.14
CA THR A 285 -11.43 4.18 -6.58
C THR A 285 -12.44 4.60 -5.54
N GLU A 286 -12.72 5.90 -5.45
CA GLU A 286 -13.87 6.37 -4.68
C GLU A 286 -15.17 5.75 -5.22
N SER A 287 -16.00 5.27 -4.31
CA SER A 287 -17.34 4.76 -4.62
C SER A 287 -18.22 5.89 -5.13
N LYS A 288 -19.20 5.55 -5.98
CA LYS A 288 -20.20 6.50 -6.46
C LYS A 288 -21.18 6.93 -5.38
#